data_AF-A0A0Q9KNW0-F1
#
_entry.id   AF-A0A0Q9KNW0-F1
#
_cell.length_a   1.000
_cell.length_b   1.000
_cell.length_c   1.000
_cell.angle_alpha   90.00
_cell.angle_beta   90.00
_cell.angle_gamma   90.00
#
_symmetry.space_group_name_H-M   'P 1'
#
loop_
_entity.id
_entity.type
_entity.pdbx_description
1 polymer ?
#
loop_
_entity_poly.entity_id
_entity_poly.type
_entity_poly.pdbx_seq_one_letter_code
_entity_poly.pdbx_strand_id
1 'polypeptide(L)'
;MTTAPTSVPARALTALGALGVVLGGLVAAVTGPMDWAKGSWAAAYLVLVVGVAQHVMGRLRAVDATDDRAGWVQLAGWNLGSALVIGGTLVTTPLLVDLGSVLLVVALVLALRAGARGPGDGIPRVVGLAYRAMLLVLAVSIPVGMLLSHLRS
;
A
#
# COMPACT_ATOMS: atom_id res chain seq x y z
N MET A 1 1.31 25.12 20.37
CA MET A 1 1.64 23.76 19.87
C MET A 1 1.94 23.90 18.38
N THR A 2 3.19 24.19 18.05
CA THR A 2 3.65 24.41 16.66
C THR A 2 3.80 23.05 16.00
N THR A 3 2.98 22.77 14.98
CA THR A 3 3.12 21.55 14.18
C THR A 3 4.44 21.60 13.42
N ALA A 4 5.37 20.69 13.74
CA ALA A 4 6.57 20.50 12.93
C ALA A 4 6.17 20.23 11.45
N PRO A 5 6.92 20.76 10.47
CA PRO A 5 6.62 20.49 9.07
C PRO A 5 6.71 18.99 8.79
N THR A 6 5.64 18.43 8.21
CA THR A 6 5.60 17.03 7.80
C THR A 6 6.51 16.80 6.59
N SER A 7 7.23 15.68 6.57
CA SER A 7 8.14 15.38 5.46
C SER A 7 7.38 15.22 4.14
N VAL A 8 7.99 15.70 3.04
CA VAL A 8 7.44 15.60 1.67
C VAL A 8 6.99 14.17 1.31
N PRO A 9 7.78 13.10 1.56
CA PRO A 9 7.34 11.74 1.23
C PRO A 9 6.12 11.28 2.04
N ALA A 10 5.98 11.72 3.30
CA ALA A 10 4.80 11.39 4.11
C ALA A 10 3.53 12.02 3.53
N ARG A 11 3.61 13.28 3.09
CA ARG A 11 2.52 13.97 2.38
C ARG A 11 2.17 13.30 1.06
N ALA A 12 3.19 12.93 0.27
CA ALA A 12 3.00 12.26 -1.01
C ALA A 12 2.30 10.90 -0.85
N LEU A 13 2.76 10.06 0.07
CA LEU A 13 2.10 8.79 0.42
C LEU A 13 0.64 9.00 0.81
N THR A 14 0.37 9.98 1.68
CA THR A 14 -0.98 10.28 2.14
C THR A 14 -1.91 10.71 1.00
N ALA A 15 -1.43 11.61 0.13
CA ALA A 15 -2.19 12.13 -1.00
C ALA A 15 -2.43 11.07 -2.08
N LEU A 16 -1.41 10.30 -2.45
CA LEU A 16 -1.54 9.22 -3.42
C LEU A 16 -2.43 8.08 -2.89
N GLY A 17 -2.40 7.82 -1.58
CA GLY A 17 -3.34 6.91 -0.94
C GLY A 17 -4.79 7.41 -1.05
N ALA A 18 -5.04 8.69 -0.78
CA ALA A 18 -6.37 9.25 -0.97
C ALA A 18 -6.83 9.15 -2.44
N LEU A 19 -5.93 9.43 -3.38
CA LEU A 19 -6.18 9.26 -4.81
C LEU A 19 -6.51 7.81 -5.17
N GLY A 20 -5.78 6.83 -4.63
CA GLY A 20 -6.05 5.40 -4.85
C GLY A 20 -7.46 4.97 -4.42
N VAL A 21 -7.95 5.49 -3.28
CA VAL A 21 -9.33 5.26 -2.83
C VAL A 21 -10.34 5.82 -3.84
N VAL A 22 -10.12 7.06 -4.29
CA VAL A 22 -11.01 7.69 -5.28
C VAL A 22 -11.00 6.92 -6.60
N LEU A 23 -9.82 6.57 -7.12
CA LEU A 23 -9.69 5.79 -8.35
C LEU A 23 -10.35 4.41 -8.22
N GLY A 24 -10.20 3.73 -7.09
CA GLY A 24 -10.86 2.46 -6.84
C GLY A 24 -12.40 2.58 -6.81
N GLY A 25 -12.93 3.64 -6.21
CA GLY A 25 -14.37 3.95 -6.26
C GLY A 25 -14.88 4.23 -7.68
N LEU A 26 -14.10 4.97 -8.49
CA LEU A 26 -14.42 5.20 -9.90
C LEU A 26 -14.40 3.89 -10.70
N VAL A 27 -13.40 3.03 -10.48
CA VAL A 27 -13.35 1.69 -11.10
C VAL A 27 -14.56 0.86 -10.70
N ALA A 28 -14.97 0.88 -9.43
CA ALA A 28 -16.17 0.16 -8.99
C ALA A 28 -17.43 0.66 -9.70
N ALA A 29 -17.58 1.98 -9.84
CA ALA A 29 -18.74 2.59 -10.50
C ALA A 29 -18.85 2.19 -11.98
N VAL A 30 -17.74 2.08 -12.69
CA VAL A 30 -17.74 1.67 -14.12
C VAL A 30 -17.74 0.15 -14.32
N THR A 31 -17.40 -0.64 -13.29
CA THR A 31 -17.34 -2.11 -13.39
C THR A 31 -18.72 -2.70 -13.71
N GLY A 32 -19.78 -2.20 -13.07
CA GLY A 32 -21.15 -2.68 -13.30
C GLY A 32 -21.63 -2.47 -14.74
N PRO A 33 -21.58 -1.23 -15.27
CA PRO A 33 -22.01 -0.94 -16.64
C PRO A 33 -21.20 -1.63 -17.74
N MET A 34 -19.91 -1.94 -17.50
CA MET A 34 -19.01 -2.51 -18.51
C MET A 34 -18.85 -4.03 -18.42
N ASP A 35 -19.55 -4.70 -17.48
CA ASP A 35 -19.43 -6.12 -17.17
C ASP A 35 -17.96 -6.60 -17.05
N TRP A 36 -17.14 -5.76 -16.42
CA TRP A 36 -15.70 -5.97 -16.40
C TRP A 36 -15.32 -7.05 -15.38
N ALA A 37 -15.00 -8.25 -15.87
CA ALA A 37 -14.71 -9.43 -15.03
C ALA A 37 -13.66 -9.18 -13.93
N LYS A 38 -12.67 -8.32 -14.16
CA LYS A 38 -11.61 -7.98 -13.18
C LYS A 38 -11.85 -6.67 -12.44
N GLY A 39 -12.93 -5.96 -12.74
CA GLY A 39 -13.18 -4.61 -12.23
C GLY A 39 -13.40 -4.56 -10.72
N SER A 40 -14.16 -5.52 -10.16
CA SER A 40 -14.38 -5.60 -8.70
C SER A 40 -13.08 -5.86 -7.94
N TRP A 41 -12.24 -6.76 -8.46
CA TRP A 41 -10.90 -7.03 -7.92
C TRP A 41 -10.00 -5.79 -8.01
N ALA A 42 -9.94 -5.13 -9.17
CA ALA A 42 -9.11 -3.96 -9.39
C ALA A 42 -9.54 -2.79 -8.49
N ALA A 43 -10.85 -2.57 -8.33
CA ALA A 43 -11.40 -1.59 -7.40
C ALA A 43 -10.96 -1.88 -5.96
N ALA A 44 -11.14 -3.11 -5.49
CA ALA A 44 -10.74 -3.50 -4.13
C ALA A 44 -9.24 -3.31 -3.90
N TYR A 45 -8.40 -3.69 -4.88
CA TYR A 45 -6.95 -3.51 -4.81
C TYR A 45 -6.56 -2.02 -4.74
N LEU A 46 -7.17 -1.18 -5.57
CA LEU A 46 -6.95 0.27 -5.56
C LEU A 46 -7.38 0.91 -4.23
N VAL A 47 -8.55 0.53 -3.70
CA VAL A 47 -9.05 1.08 -2.44
C VAL A 47 -8.19 0.64 -1.27
N LEU A 48 -7.95 -0.67 -1.10
CA LEU A 48 -7.36 -1.20 0.12
C LEU A 48 -5.82 -1.10 0.12
N VAL A 49 -5.17 -1.46 -0.98
CA VAL A 49 -3.71 -1.58 -1.06
C VAL A 49 -3.09 -0.26 -1.50
N VAL A 50 -3.47 0.24 -2.68
CA VAL A 50 -2.94 1.52 -3.18
C VAL A 50 -3.46 2.69 -2.35
N GLY A 51 -4.69 2.57 -1.84
CA GLY A 51 -5.39 3.64 -1.16
C GLY A 51 -5.17 3.68 0.34
N VAL A 52 -5.93 2.89 1.08
CA VAL A 52 -6.00 2.88 2.55
C VAL A 52 -4.63 2.57 3.17
N ALA A 53 -3.98 1.49 2.76
CA ALA A 53 -2.68 1.12 3.32
C ALA A 53 -1.63 2.22 3.11
N GLN A 54 -1.53 2.75 1.88
CA GLN A 54 -0.61 3.84 1.56
C GLN A 54 -0.94 5.12 2.35
N HIS A 55 -2.22 5.46 2.47
CA HIS A 55 -2.67 6.63 3.21
C HIS A 55 -2.28 6.54 4.69
N VAL A 56 -2.53 5.39 5.33
CA VAL A 56 -2.18 5.14 6.73
C VAL A 56 -0.66 5.17 6.93
N MET A 57 0.11 4.54 6.02
CA MET A 57 1.58 4.60 6.05
C MET A 57 2.09 6.04 5.98
N GLY A 58 1.53 6.87 5.10
CA GLY A 58 1.89 8.29 5.00
C GLY A 58 1.58 9.07 6.28
N ARG A 59 0.40 8.86 6.88
CA ARG A 59 0.00 9.53 8.12
C ARG A 59 0.87 9.18 9.31
N LEU A 60 1.23 7.90 9.47
CA LEU A 60 2.08 7.48 10.58
C LEU A 60 3.52 7.93 10.38
N ARG A 61 4.01 7.92 9.13
CA ARG A 61 5.33 8.48 8.81
C ARG A 61 5.43 9.98 9.09
N ALA A 62 4.33 10.72 9.00
CA ALA A 62 4.30 12.14 9.31
C ALA A 62 4.57 12.43 10.81
N VAL A 63 4.33 11.46 11.69
CA VAL A 63 4.58 11.59 13.15
C VAL A 63 6.07 11.49 13.48
N ASP A 64 6.81 10.66 12.75
CA ASP A 64 8.24 10.42 13.01
C ASP A 64 9.17 11.43 12.33
N ALA A 65 8.63 12.46 11.66
CA ALA A 65 9.22 13.69 11.07
C ALA A 65 10.72 13.68 10.65
N THR A 66 11.27 12.52 10.34
CA THR A 66 12.65 12.32 9.92
C THR A 66 12.64 12.31 8.40
N ASP A 67 13.23 13.37 7.84
CA ASP A 67 13.50 13.43 6.41
C ASP A 67 14.51 12.35 6.09
N ASP A 68 14.13 11.40 5.25
CA ASP A 68 14.96 10.24 5.05
C ASP A 68 14.70 9.62 3.68
N ARG A 69 15.79 9.31 2.97
CA ARG A 69 15.84 8.59 1.69
C ARG A 69 14.94 7.37 1.69
N ALA A 70 14.79 6.72 2.84
CA ALA A 70 13.87 5.61 3.07
C ALA A 70 12.40 5.91 2.70
N GLY A 71 11.94 7.16 2.80
CA GLY A 71 10.56 7.55 2.47
C GLY A 71 10.30 7.60 1.00
N TRP A 72 11.25 8.13 0.23
CA TRP A 72 11.21 8.08 -1.22
C TRP A 72 11.34 6.65 -1.74
N VAL A 73 12.21 5.84 -1.14
CA VAL A 73 12.33 4.41 -1.49
C VAL A 73 11.03 3.65 -1.19
N GLN A 74 10.40 3.89 -0.03
CA GLN A 74 9.11 3.28 0.30
C GLN A 74 8.02 3.72 -0.67
N LEU A 75 7.92 5.03 -0.96
CA LEU A 75 6.95 5.58 -1.90
C LEU A 75 7.11 4.98 -3.30
N ALA A 76 8.34 5.00 -3.82
CA ALA A 76 8.64 4.46 -5.15
C ALA A 76 8.38 2.95 -5.21
N GLY A 77 8.87 2.19 -4.22
CA GLY A 77 8.68 0.74 -4.15
C GLY A 77 7.20 0.35 -4.04
N TRP A 78 6.42 1.06 -3.22
CA TRP A 78 4.99 0.78 -3.07
C TRP A 78 4.21 1.04 -4.36
N ASN A 79 4.44 2.18 -5.01
CA ASN A 79 3.72 2.55 -6.23
C ASN A 79 4.15 1.69 -7.43
N LEU A 80 5.46 1.47 -7.60
CA LEU A 80 5.95 0.62 -8.68
C LEU A 80 5.52 -0.83 -8.50
N GLY A 81 5.60 -1.37 -7.27
CA GLY A 81 5.12 -2.72 -6.97
C GLY A 81 3.63 -2.85 -7.23
N SER A 82 2.84 -1.86 -6.81
CA SER A 82 1.39 -1.83 -7.07
C SER A 82 1.06 -1.75 -8.57
N ALA A 83 1.80 -0.93 -9.33
CA ALA A 83 1.64 -0.79 -10.77
C ALA A 83 1.96 -2.11 -11.51
N LEU A 84 2.99 -2.83 -11.07
CA LEU A 84 3.35 -4.14 -11.61
C LEU A 84 2.29 -5.21 -11.30
N VAL A 85 1.77 -5.25 -10.06
CA VAL A 85 0.70 -6.20 -9.68
C VAL A 85 -0.57 -5.93 -10.46
N ILE A 86 -1.05 -4.68 -10.50
CA ILE A 86 -2.28 -4.35 -11.22
C ILE A 86 -2.10 -4.55 -12.72
N GLY A 87 -1.02 -4.02 -13.31
CA GLY A 87 -0.72 -4.16 -14.72
C GLY A 87 -0.59 -5.63 -15.13
N GLY A 88 0.23 -6.41 -14.41
CA GLY A 88 0.40 -7.84 -14.64
C GLY A 88 -0.89 -8.64 -14.55
N THR A 89 -1.76 -8.30 -13.60
CA THR A 89 -3.07 -8.95 -13.48
C THR A 89 -3.97 -8.59 -14.65
N LEU A 90 -3.99 -7.33 -15.07
CA LEU A 90 -4.81 -6.89 -16.21
C LEU A 90 -4.36 -7.52 -17.52
N VAL A 91 -3.05 -7.59 -17.79
CA VAL A 91 -2.46 -8.22 -18.99
C VAL A 91 -2.17 -9.72 -18.83
N THR A 92 -2.69 -10.36 -17.77
CA THR A 92 -2.54 -11.81 -17.51
C THR A 92 -1.10 -12.32 -17.58
N THR A 93 -0.15 -11.56 -17.04
CA THR A 93 1.28 -11.90 -17.02
C THR A 93 1.73 -12.18 -15.58
N PRO A 94 1.83 -13.46 -15.16
CA PRO A 94 2.18 -13.82 -13.79
C PRO A 94 3.52 -13.24 -13.33
N LEU A 95 4.52 -13.22 -14.21
CA LEU A 95 5.85 -12.69 -13.90
C LEU A 95 5.82 -11.23 -13.42
N LEU A 96 4.96 -10.38 -14.00
CA LEU A 96 4.80 -8.99 -13.56
C LEU A 96 4.18 -8.91 -12.16
N VAL A 97 3.23 -9.79 -11.88
CA VAL A 97 2.59 -9.89 -10.55
C VAL A 97 3.61 -10.35 -9.51
N ASP A 98 4.46 -11.31 -9.85
CA ASP A 98 5.49 -11.82 -8.94
C ASP A 98 6.54 -10.75 -8.61
N LEU A 99 7.05 -10.07 -9.63
CA LEU A 99 8.00 -8.96 -9.45
C LEU A 99 7.39 -7.82 -8.63
N GLY A 100 6.14 -7.47 -8.91
CA GLY A 100 5.41 -6.45 -8.16
C GLY A 100 5.21 -6.84 -6.69
N SER A 101 4.82 -8.08 -6.44
CA SER A 101 4.63 -8.63 -5.09
C SER A 101 5.91 -8.62 -4.27
N VAL A 102 7.04 -9.03 -4.86
CA VAL A 102 8.36 -8.97 -4.19
C VAL A 102 8.69 -7.52 -3.81
N LEU A 103 8.47 -6.58 -4.73
CA LEU A 103 8.74 -5.17 -4.48
C LEU A 103 7.85 -4.59 -3.37
N LEU A 104 6.57 -5.00 -3.32
CA LEU A 104 5.64 -4.63 -2.24
C LEU A 104 6.09 -5.19 -0.89
N VAL A 105 6.54 -6.44 -0.83
CA VAL A 105 7.07 -7.05 0.39
C VAL A 105 8.30 -6.27 0.88
N VAL A 106 9.22 -5.91 -0.01
CA VAL A 106 10.38 -5.08 0.34
C VAL A 106 9.94 -3.72 0.91
N ALA A 107 8.99 -3.05 0.27
CA ALA A 107 8.44 -1.77 0.76
C ALA A 107 7.76 -1.92 2.14
N LEU A 108 7.05 -3.02 2.37
CA LEU A 108 6.42 -3.38 3.65
C LEU A 108 7.45 -3.60 4.76
N VAL A 109 8.53 -4.31 4.48
CA VAL A 109 9.63 -4.53 5.44
C VAL A 109 10.27 -3.20 5.82
N LEU A 110 10.48 -2.30 4.85
CA LEU A 110 10.99 -0.94 5.12
C LEU A 110 10.01 -0.14 6.00
N ALA A 111 8.70 -0.22 5.73
CA ALA A 111 7.66 0.43 6.53
C ALA A 111 7.62 -0.10 7.97
N LEU A 112 7.73 -1.42 8.14
CA LEU A 112 7.78 -2.09 9.45
C LEU A 112 9.02 -1.68 10.25
N ARG A 113 10.20 -1.67 9.61
CA ARG A 113 11.45 -1.23 10.25
C ARG A 113 11.39 0.23 10.66
N ALA A 114 10.76 1.09 9.85
CA ALA A 114 10.55 2.48 10.21
C ALA A 114 9.65 2.62 11.45
N GLY A 115 8.49 1.95 11.48
CA GLY A 115 7.55 1.99 12.60
C GLY A 115 7.92 1.12 13.82
N ALA A 116 8.97 0.29 13.74
CA ALA A 116 9.48 -0.50 14.84
C ALA A 116 10.25 0.34 15.88
N ARG A 117 10.66 1.56 15.53
CA ARG A 117 11.28 2.53 16.46
C ARG A 117 10.35 3.00 17.57
N GLY A 118 9.11 2.52 17.57
CA GLY A 118 8.08 2.85 18.53
C GLY A 118 7.27 4.03 18.02
N PRO A 119 5.94 4.04 18.21
CA PRO A 119 5.20 5.27 18.06
C PRO A 119 5.83 6.28 19.04
N GLY A 120 6.23 7.47 18.58
CA GLY A 120 6.62 8.55 19.48
C GLY A 120 5.53 8.78 20.55
N ASP A 121 5.87 9.45 21.65
CA ASP A 121 5.09 9.56 22.90
C ASP A 121 3.60 10.03 22.77
N GLY A 122 3.09 10.29 21.57
CA GLY A 122 1.71 10.73 21.28
C GLY A 122 0.77 9.74 20.57
N ILE A 123 1.18 8.54 20.14
CA ILE A 123 0.26 7.60 19.47
C ILE A 123 -0.25 6.51 20.44
N PRO A 124 -1.58 6.30 20.57
CA PRO A 124 -2.13 5.21 21.38
C PRO A 124 -1.65 3.82 20.94
N ARG A 125 -1.32 2.95 21.89
CA ARG A 125 -0.86 1.56 21.63
C ARG A 125 -1.78 0.78 20.67
N VAL A 126 -3.10 0.99 20.76
CA VAL A 126 -4.10 0.39 19.87
C VAL A 126 -3.88 0.78 18.41
N VAL A 127 -3.56 2.05 18.13
CA VAL A 127 -3.33 2.53 16.76
C VAL A 127 -2.05 1.93 16.18
N GLY A 128 -0.98 1.87 16.99
CA GLY A 128 0.26 1.20 16.59
C GLY A 128 0.08 -0.30 16.33
N LEU A 129 -0.74 -0.98 17.15
CA LEU A 129 -1.06 -2.40 16.96
C LEU A 129 -1.90 -2.61 15.69
N ALA A 130 -2.93 -1.80 15.47
CA ALA A 130 -3.77 -1.87 14.28
C ALA A 130 -2.95 -1.65 12.99
N TYR A 131 -2.01 -0.70 13.01
CA TYR A 131 -1.09 -0.48 11.90
C TYR A 131 -0.20 -1.70 11.62
N ARG A 132 0.40 -2.28 12.66
CA ARG A 132 1.24 -3.47 12.52
C ARG A 132 0.43 -4.68 12.03
N ALA A 133 -0.79 -4.85 12.55
CA ALA A 133 -1.71 -5.90 12.11
C ALA A 133 -2.06 -5.73 10.63
N MET A 134 -2.40 -4.51 10.20
CA MET A 134 -2.66 -4.19 8.79
C MET A 134 -1.46 -4.55 7.91
N LEU A 135 -0.25 -4.12 8.29
CA LEU A 135 0.97 -4.44 7.55
C LEU A 135 1.25 -5.95 7.51
N LEU A 136 1.03 -6.65 8.61
CA LEU A 136 1.25 -8.10 8.70
C LEU A 136 0.23 -8.86 7.86
N VAL A 137 -1.04 -8.44 7.87
CA VAL A 137 -2.08 -8.99 6.99
C VAL A 137 -1.68 -8.79 5.52
N LEU A 138 -1.21 -7.62 5.13
CA LEU A 138 -0.73 -7.38 3.76
C LEU A 138 0.48 -8.25 3.41
N ALA A 139 1.47 -8.32 4.32
CA ALA A 139 2.69 -9.11 4.14
C ALA A 139 2.41 -10.61 4.00
N VAL A 140 1.38 -11.14 4.65
CA VAL A 140 0.98 -12.55 4.53
C VAL A 140 0.06 -12.78 3.34
N SER A 141 -0.86 -11.85 3.07
CA SER A 141 -1.83 -11.94 1.97
C SER A 141 -1.14 -11.99 0.60
N ILE A 142 -0.09 -11.18 0.40
CA ILE A 142 0.63 -11.11 -0.88
C ILE A 142 1.24 -12.48 -1.28
N PRO A 143 2.09 -13.13 -0.45
CA PRO A 143 2.64 -14.46 -0.76
C PRO A 143 1.58 -15.55 -0.88
N VAL A 144 0.55 -15.53 -0.02
CA VAL A 144 -0.53 -16.52 -0.07
C VAL A 144 -1.30 -16.41 -1.39
N GLY A 145 -1.59 -15.19 -1.84
CA GLY A 145 -2.20 -14.94 -3.14
C GLY A 145 -1.38 -15.50 -4.30
N MET A 146 -0.06 -15.33 -4.27
CA MET A 146 0.84 -15.89 -5.30
C MET A 146 0.88 -17.42 -5.27
N LEU A 147 0.94 -18.01 -4.08
CA LEU A 147 0.98 -19.46 -3.95
C LEU A 147 -0.33 -20.08 -4.49
N LEU A 148 -1.46 -19.48 -4.17
CA LEU A 148 -2.76 -19.92 -4.68
C LEU A 148 -2.90 -19.74 -6.20
N SER A 149 -2.29 -18.71 -6.80
CA SER A 149 -2.33 -18.54 -8.26
C SER A 149 -1.50 -19.59 -8.98
N HIS A 150 -0.33 -19.96 -8.45
CA HIS A 150 0.53 -21.02 -9.01
C HIS A 150 -0.06 -22.42 -8.84
N LEU A 151 -0.87 -22.64 -7.80
CA LEU A 151 -1.56 -23.93 -7.60
C LEU A 151 -2.80 -24.09 -8.48
N ARG A 152 -3.31 -23.01 -9.07
CA ARG A 152 -4.51 -23.01 -9.95
C ARG A 152 -4.17 -22.96 -11.44
N SER A 153 -2.88 -22.84 -11.79
CA SER A 153 -2.35 -22.92 -13.16
C SER A 153 -1.92 -24.33 -13.49
#